data_AF-A0A067D7L5-F1
#
_entry.id   AF-A0A067D7L5-F1
#
_cell.length_a   1.000
_cell.length_b   1.000
_cell.length_c   1.000
_cell.angle_alpha   90.00
_cell.angle_beta   90.00
_cell.angle_gamma   90.00
#
_symmetry.space_group_name_H-M   'P 1'
#
loop_
_entity.id
_entity.type
_entity.pdbx_description
1 polymer ?
#
loop_
_entity_poly.entity_id
_entity_poly.type
_entity_poly.pdbx_seq_one_letter_code
_entity_poly.pdbx_strand_id
1 'polypeptide(L)'
;EVAVELAKHEFIQAVVLLHPSFVTVDDIEAVEVPIAVLRAEFDQISPLALLKQFEEVLTDKSEVDGYVKIFLKFSHGWTVRYNVED
;
A
#
# COMPACT_ATOMS: atom_id res chain seq x y z
N GLU A 1 3.59 8.60 4.11
CA GLU A 1 2.18 8.98 3.80
C GLU A 1 1.39 9.14 5.11
N VAL A 2 0.48 10.11 5.24
CA VAL A 2 -0.28 10.34 6.50
C VAL A 2 -1.06 9.09 6.93
N ALA A 3 -1.59 8.34 5.97
CA ALA A 3 -2.35 7.12 6.24
C ALA A 3 -1.52 6.08 7.03
N VAL A 4 -0.26 5.88 6.65
CA VAL A 4 0.64 4.92 7.32
C VAL A 4 1.04 5.43 8.70
N GLU A 5 1.30 6.73 8.87
CA GLU A 5 1.59 7.30 10.19
C GLU A 5 0.44 7.09 11.19
N LEU A 6 -0.82 7.25 10.75
CA LEU A 6 -1.98 6.99 11.60
C LEU A 6 -2.10 5.50 11.97
N ALA A 7 -1.62 4.61 11.09
CA ALA A 7 -1.65 3.16 11.28
C ALA A 7 -0.57 2.64 12.25
N LYS A 8 0.43 3.44 12.61
CA LYS A 8 1.53 3.09 13.54
C LYS A 8 1.17 3.19 15.03
N HIS A 9 -0.01 3.71 15.36
CA HIS A 9 -0.37 4.11 16.73
C HIS A 9 -1.85 3.83 17.07
N GLU A 10 -2.45 2.80 16.47
CA GLU A 10 -3.86 2.40 16.66
C GLU A 10 -4.89 3.54 16.59
N PHE A 11 -4.61 4.66 15.89
CA PHE A 11 -5.55 5.77 15.74
C PHE A 11 -6.71 5.44 14.80
N ILE A 12 -6.55 4.41 13.98
CA ILE A 12 -7.49 3.89 13.01
C ILE A 12 -7.59 2.37 13.16
N GLN A 13 -8.62 1.74 12.59
CA GLN A 13 -8.81 0.28 12.70
C GLN A 13 -8.24 -0.50 11.52
N ALA A 14 -7.98 0.17 10.40
CA ALA A 14 -7.41 -0.41 9.20
C ALA A 14 -6.93 0.70 8.27
N VAL A 15 -5.97 0.40 7.39
CA VAL A 15 -5.44 1.32 6.38
C VAL A 15 -5.44 0.67 5.00
N VAL A 16 -5.81 1.44 3.97
CA VAL A 16 -5.73 1.00 2.57
C VAL A 16 -4.95 2.04 1.79
N LEU A 17 -3.81 1.64 1.25
CA LEU A 17 -2.97 2.48 0.39
C LEU A 17 -3.30 2.20 -1.07
N LEU A 18 -3.68 3.24 -1.79
CA LEU A 18 -4.00 3.20 -3.21
C LEU A 18 -2.90 3.97 -3.94
N HIS A 19 -2.18 3.33 -4.87
CA HIS A 19 -1.02 3.93 -5.56
C HIS A 19 -0.06 4.66 -4.58
N PRO A 20 0.46 3.97 -3.54
CA PRO A 20 1.24 4.62 -2.50
C PRO A 20 2.42 5.41 -3.08
N SER A 21 2.73 6.54 -2.43
CA SER A 21 3.87 7.40 -2.78
C SER A 21 4.65 7.75 -1.52
N PHE A 22 5.97 7.69 -1.61
CA PHE A 22 6.86 8.04 -0.47
C PHE A 22 6.53 7.24 0.80
N VAL A 23 6.33 5.93 0.64
CA VAL A 23 6.19 4.95 1.72
C VAL A 23 7.42 4.05 1.67
N THR A 24 8.03 3.83 2.82
CA THR A 24 9.23 2.99 2.98
C THR A 24 8.89 1.64 3.58
N VAL A 25 9.86 0.72 3.60
CA VAL A 25 9.69 -0.59 4.25
C VAL A 25 9.50 -0.43 5.75
N ASP A 26 10.30 0.43 6.39
CA ASP A 26 10.19 0.75 7.82
C ASP A 26 8.80 1.30 8.17
N ASP A 27 8.18 2.07 7.26
CA ASP A 27 6.83 2.58 7.46
C ASP A 27 5.80 1.43 7.52
N ILE A 28 5.93 0.44 6.64
CA ILE A 28 5.04 -0.74 6.59
C ILE A 28 5.28 -1.66 7.78
N GLU A 29 6.54 -1.87 8.18
CA GLU A 29 6.91 -2.69 9.33
C GLU A 29 6.31 -2.14 10.63
N ALA A 30 6.25 -0.81 10.77
CA ALA A 30 5.71 -0.14 11.94
C ALA A 30 4.17 -0.11 12.01
N VAL A 31 3.44 -0.58 10.99
CA VAL A 31 1.95 -0.57 10.99
C VAL A 31 1.39 -1.58 12.00
N GLU A 32 0.52 -1.14 12.90
CA GLU A 32 -0.06 -1.98 13.96
C GLU A 32 -1.49 -2.46 13.66
N VAL A 33 -2.05 -2.07 12.51
CA VAL A 33 -3.46 -2.33 12.16
C VAL A 33 -3.58 -2.97 10.78
N PRO A 34 -4.64 -3.74 10.48
CA PRO A 34 -4.83 -4.37 9.17
C PRO A 34 -4.57 -3.42 7.99
N ILE A 35 -3.79 -3.88 7.02
CA ILE A 35 -3.30 -3.07 5.92
C ILE A 35 -3.49 -3.73 4.56
N ALA A 36 -3.97 -2.95 3.59
CA ALA A 36 -3.94 -3.32 2.19
C ALA A 36 -3.11 -2.33 1.37
N VAL A 37 -2.23 -2.84 0.51
CA VAL A 37 -1.43 -2.05 -0.45
C VAL A 37 -1.84 -2.42 -1.87
N LEU A 38 -2.48 -1.47 -2.56
CA LEU A 38 -2.92 -1.63 -3.94
C LEU A 38 -1.99 -0.83 -4.85
N ARG A 39 -1.40 -1.50 -5.83
CA ARG A 39 -0.46 -0.92 -6.81
C ARG A 39 -0.99 -1.05 -8.23
N ALA A 40 -0.68 -0.06 -9.08
CA ALA A 40 -0.89 -0.13 -10.52
C ALA A 40 0.30 -0.83 -11.22
N GLU A 41 0.05 -1.62 -12.26
CA GLU A 41 1.10 -2.31 -13.03
C GLU A 41 2.19 -1.34 -13.51
N PHE A 42 1.78 -0.22 -14.11
CA PHE A 42 2.66 0.81 -14.67
C PHE A 42 3.00 1.93 -13.68
N ASP A 43 2.89 1.68 -12.38
CA ASP A 43 3.27 2.63 -11.35
C ASP A 43 4.81 2.76 -11.26
N GLN A 44 5.33 3.94 -11.61
CA GLN A 44 6.75 4.27 -11.52
C GLN A 44 7.14 4.87 -10.16
N ILE A 45 6.17 5.36 -9.38
CA ILE A 45 6.42 5.99 -8.08
C ILE A 45 6.50 4.93 -6.97
N SER A 46 5.72 3.86 -7.08
CA SER A 46 5.86 2.65 -6.27
C SER A 46 6.41 1.51 -7.13
N PRO A 47 7.73 1.27 -7.17
CA PRO A 47 8.31 0.20 -7.99
C PRO A 47 7.83 -1.18 -7.54
N LEU A 48 7.70 -2.12 -8.48
CA LEU A 48 7.30 -3.50 -8.15
C LEU A 48 8.22 -4.18 -7.12
N ALA A 49 9.53 -3.88 -7.16
CA ALA A 49 10.48 -4.40 -6.19
C ALA A 49 10.15 -3.96 -4.76
N LEU A 50 9.69 -2.71 -4.58
CA LEU A 50 9.28 -2.18 -3.29
C LEU A 50 8.00 -2.88 -2.79
N LEU A 51 7.05 -3.14 -3.69
CA LEU A 51 5.82 -3.86 -3.32
C LEU A 51 6.11 -5.29 -2.81
N LYS A 52 7.10 -5.98 -3.40
CA LYS A 52 7.53 -7.30 -2.93
C LYS A 52 8.12 -7.24 -1.52
N GLN A 53 8.92 -6.21 -1.22
CA GLN A 53 9.45 -6.01 0.13
C GLN A 53 8.33 -5.78 1.14
N PHE A 54 7.28 -5.04 0.75
CA PHE A 54 6.10 -4.88 1.61
C PHE A 54 5.37 -6.19 1.83
N GLU A 55 5.18 -6.98 0.78
CA GLU A 55 4.54 -8.31 0.89
C GLU A 55 5.33 -9.25 1.80
N GLU A 56 6.66 -9.26 1.71
CA GLU A 56 7.55 -10.02 2.58
C GLU A 56 7.39 -9.60 4.05
N VAL A 57 7.51 -8.30 4.35
CA VAL A 57 7.34 -7.76 5.70
C VAL A 57 5.96 -8.08 6.29
N LEU A 58 4.90 -7.92 5.49
CA LEU A 58 3.54 -8.22 5.93
C LEU A 58 3.28 -9.72 6.12
N THR A 59 3.93 -10.57 5.34
CA THR A 59 3.83 -12.04 5.50
C THR A 59 4.53 -12.50 6.76
N ASP A 60 5.68 -11.89 7.11
CA ASP A 60 6.43 -12.21 8.32
C ASP A 60 5.72 -11.68 9.59
N LYS A 61 4.90 -10.63 9.45
CA LYS A 61 4.15 -10.01 10.55
C LYS A 61 2.81 -10.69 10.81
N SER A 62 2.83 -11.82 11.53
CA SER A 62 1.61 -12.60 11.85
C SER A 62 0.56 -11.91 12.75
N GLU A 63 0.90 -10.80 13.40
CA GLU A 63 0.00 -10.07 14.30
C GLU A 63 -0.99 -9.14 13.58
N VAL A 64 -0.71 -8.81 12.31
CA VAL A 64 -1.47 -7.84 11.52
C VAL A 64 -1.85 -8.45 10.18
N ASP A 65 -3.14 -8.39 9.82
CA ASP A 65 -3.60 -8.84 8.51
C ASP A 65 -3.04 -7.92 7.41
N GLY A 66 -2.19 -8.48 6.55
CA GLY A 66 -1.61 -7.80 5.39
C GLY A 66 -2.17 -8.29 4.06
N TYR A 67 -2.43 -7.37 3.13
CA TYR A 67 -2.86 -7.69 1.77
C TYR A 67 -2.13 -6.83 0.74
N VAL A 68 -1.66 -7.46 -0.34
CA VAL A 68 -1.00 -6.78 -1.44
C VAL A 68 -1.65 -7.18 -2.76
N LYS A 69 -1.92 -6.20 -3.64
CA LYS A 69 -2.50 -6.47 -4.96
C LYS A 69 -1.97 -5.54 -6.04
N ILE A 70 -1.70 -6.14 -7.20
CA ILE A 70 -1.38 -5.43 -8.44
C ILE A 70 -2.63 -5.36 -9.32
N PHE A 71 -2.97 -4.16 -9.79
CA PHE A 71 -4.00 -3.91 -10.78
C PHE A 71 -3.36 -3.76 -12.17
N LEU A 72 -3.67 -4.71 -13.05
CA LEU A 72 -3.13 -4.76 -14.40
C LEU A 72 -3.67 -3.63 -15.27
N LYS A 73 -2.86 -3.15 -16.22
CA LYS A 73 -3.16 -2.09 -17.20
C LYS A 73 -3.34 -0.67 -16.66
N PHE A 74 -3.21 -0.47 -15.35
CA PHE A 74 -3.35 0.84 -14.73
C PHE A 74 -2.00 1.53 -14.49
N SER A 75 -2.03 2.86 -14.47
CA SER A 75 -0.91 3.74 -14.14
C SER A 75 -1.08 4.35 -12.74
N HIS A 76 -0.04 5.00 -12.24
CA HIS A 76 -0.12 5.72 -10.97
C HIS A 76 -1.32 6.71 -10.94
N GLY A 77 -2.02 6.78 -9.81
CA GLY A 77 -3.17 7.67 -9.62
C GLY A 77 -4.51 7.19 -10.18
N TRP A 78 -4.63 5.93 -10.63
CA TRP A 78 -5.87 5.40 -11.23
C TRP A 78 -7.11 5.47 -10.31
N THR A 79 -6.93 5.64 -8.99
CA THR A 79 -8.04 5.78 -8.04
C THR A 79 -8.36 7.24 -7.67
N VAL A 80 -7.69 8.23 -8.26
CA VAL A 80 -7.86 9.64 -7.87
C VAL A 80 -9.08 10.29 -8.53
N ARG A 81 -9.32 10.00 -9.81
CA ARG A 81 -10.46 10.55 -10.57
C ARG A 81 -11.04 9.49 -11.48
N TYR A 82 -12.36 9.50 -11.57
CA TYR A 82 -13.07 8.72 -12.57
C TYR A 82 -12.76 9.22 -13.98
N ASN A 83 -12.50 8.29 -14.89
CA ASN A 83 -12.43 8.52 -16.33
C ASN A 83 -13.47 7.62 -17.01
N VAL A 84 -14.26 8.20 -17.93
CA VAL A 84 -15.28 7.45 -18.69
C VAL A 84 -14.62 6.54 -19.75
N GLU A 85 -13.39 6.87 -20.14
CA GLU A 85 -12.64 6.17 -21.18
C GLU A 85 -11.71 5.06 -20.64
N ASP A 86 -11.55 4.97 -19.31
CA ASP A 86 -10.84 3.85 -18.65
C ASP A 86 -11.70 2.57 -18.65
#